data_AF-A0A1F2WNK6-F1
#
_entry.id   AF-A0A1F2WNK6-F1
#
_cell.length_a   1.000
_cell.length_b   1.000
_cell.length_c   1.000
_cell.angle_alpha   90.00
_cell.angle_beta   90.00
_cell.angle_gamma   90.00
#
_symmetry.space_group_name_H-M   'P 1'
#
loop_
_entity.id
_entity.type
_entity.pdbx_description
1 polymer ?
#
loop_
_entity_poly.entity_id
_entity_poly.type
_entity_poly.pdbx_seq_one_letter_code
_entity_poly.pdbx_strand_id
1 'polypeptide(L)'
;MTRHIGGAVADGASRQIVHLGNTGRGVNGARAGSIAEWFAALSARLARVRVCSGDWSRVCGPSVTYKIGLTGIFLDPPYADTAKRTSKIYREDSVVVAHAVREWAIANGNNTKMRIALCGYDGEHVMPASWECVAWKARGGYGSQGLGENENENNTKERIWFSPHCQSAAQGSLF
;
A
#
# COMPACT_ATOMS: atom_id res chain seq x y z
N MET A 1 -13.80 31.18 -56.90
CA MET A 1 -13.83 30.40 -55.64
C MET A 1 -12.53 30.66 -54.91
N THR A 2 -12.64 31.16 -53.68
CA THR A 2 -11.72 32.14 -53.11
C THR A 2 -10.83 31.50 -52.04
N ARG A 3 -9.52 31.76 -52.18
CA ARG A 3 -8.42 31.86 -51.19
C ARG A 3 -8.02 30.64 -50.35
N HIS A 4 -6.73 30.33 -50.47
CA HIS A 4 -5.89 29.59 -49.53
C HIS A 4 -5.02 30.59 -48.75
N ILE A 5 -5.00 30.53 -47.40
CA ILE A 5 -3.89 30.84 -46.45
C ILE A 5 -4.41 30.38 -45.06
N GLY A 6 -3.77 29.50 -44.27
CA GLY A 6 -2.54 29.75 -43.52
C GLY A 6 -2.85 30.48 -42.19
N GLY A 7 -2.63 29.85 -41.03
CA GLY A 7 -2.73 30.54 -39.74
C GLY A 7 -2.84 29.62 -38.54
N ALA A 8 -1.70 29.27 -37.94
CA ALA A 8 -1.67 28.86 -36.54
C ALA A 8 -2.11 30.05 -35.68
N VAL A 9 -3.11 29.84 -34.82
CA VAL A 9 -3.37 30.72 -33.68
C VAL A 9 -3.33 29.81 -32.45
N ALA A 10 -2.23 29.90 -31.72
CA ALA A 10 -2.14 29.39 -30.37
C ALA A 10 -2.82 30.42 -29.47
N ASP A 11 -3.94 30.05 -28.86
CA ASP A 11 -4.51 30.75 -27.71
C ASP A 11 -5.16 29.73 -26.79
N GLY A 12 -4.72 29.71 -25.53
CA GLY A 12 -5.34 28.96 -24.44
C GLY A 12 -4.56 27.72 -24.01
N ALA A 13 -3.91 27.85 -22.85
CA ALA A 13 -3.39 26.80 -21.96
C ALA A 13 -3.28 25.39 -22.55
N SER A 14 -2.04 24.95 -22.80
CA SER A 14 -1.69 23.57 -23.17
C SER A 14 -2.14 22.57 -22.10
N ARG A 15 -3.41 22.17 -22.12
CA ARG A 15 -3.84 20.89 -21.57
C ARG A 15 -3.30 19.86 -22.56
N GLN A 16 -2.16 19.25 -22.25
CA GLN A 16 -1.76 18.01 -22.91
C GLN A 16 -2.87 16.99 -22.64
N ILE A 17 -3.86 16.96 -23.53
CA ILE A 17 -4.80 15.86 -23.64
C ILE A 17 -3.94 14.66 -24.01
N VAL A 18 -3.97 13.61 -23.18
CA VAL A 18 -3.27 12.36 -23.46
C VAL A 18 -3.69 11.91 -24.85
N HIS A 19 -2.73 11.82 -25.76
CA HIS A 19 -2.96 11.46 -27.15
C HIS A 19 -3.37 9.98 -27.21
N LEU A 20 -4.68 9.72 -27.23
CA LEU A 20 -5.25 8.35 -27.20
C LEU A 20 -5.43 7.70 -28.57
N GLY A 21 -4.92 8.30 -29.65
CA GLY A 21 -5.01 7.70 -30.97
C GLY A 21 -3.79 7.94 -31.84
N ASN A 22 -3.00 6.91 -32.13
CA ASN A 22 -2.79 6.56 -33.53
C ASN A 22 -2.43 5.08 -33.65
N THR A 23 -3.25 4.34 -34.41
CA THR A 23 -2.99 3.00 -34.96
C THR A 23 -2.46 1.93 -33.99
N GLY A 24 -3.35 1.40 -33.16
CA GLY A 24 -3.47 -0.06 -32.98
C GLY A 24 -2.29 -0.82 -32.35
N ARG A 25 -1.35 -0.16 -31.69
CA ARG A 25 -0.39 -0.84 -30.80
C ARG A 25 -0.67 -0.50 -29.34
N GLY A 26 -1.90 -0.80 -28.92
CA GLY A 26 -2.18 -1.06 -27.51
C GLY A 26 -1.36 -2.28 -27.04
N VAL A 27 -1.59 -2.72 -25.80
CA VAL A 27 -0.97 -3.87 -25.08
C VAL A 27 -0.71 -5.18 -25.86
N ASN A 28 -1.09 -5.28 -27.14
CA ASN A 28 -0.69 -6.32 -28.11
C ASN A 28 0.71 -6.09 -28.72
N GLY A 29 1.59 -5.31 -28.08
CA GLY A 29 3.02 -5.34 -28.41
C GLY A 29 3.60 -6.67 -27.94
N ALA A 30 4.28 -7.40 -28.83
CA ALA A 30 4.74 -8.79 -28.71
C ALA A 30 5.72 -9.13 -27.54
N ARG A 31 5.65 -8.44 -26.40
CA ARG A 31 6.53 -8.59 -25.23
C ARG A 31 5.83 -8.49 -23.87
N ALA A 32 4.51 -8.44 -23.82
CA ALA A 32 3.76 -8.64 -22.59
C ALA A 32 2.92 -9.90 -22.77
N GLY A 33 2.90 -10.79 -21.77
CA GLY A 33 1.83 -11.80 -21.69
C GLY A 33 0.49 -11.09 -21.91
N SER A 34 -0.41 -11.72 -22.65
CA SER A 34 -1.65 -11.06 -23.03
C SER A 34 -2.34 -10.56 -21.75
N ILE A 35 -2.93 -9.37 -21.78
CA ILE A 35 -3.69 -8.81 -20.65
C ILE A 35 -4.66 -9.86 -20.06
N ALA A 36 -5.19 -10.73 -20.92
CA ALA A 36 -6.02 -11.88 -20.56
C ALA A 36 -5.30 -12.90 -19.65
N GLU A 37 -4.05 -13.26 -19.92
CA GLU A 37 -3.25 -14.15 -19.06
C GLU A 37 -3.03 -13.53 -17.67
N TRP A 38 -2.77 -12.23 -17.61
CA TRP A 38 -2.61 -11.53 -16.34
C TRP A 38 -3.91 -11.51 -15.51
N PHE A 39 -5.05 -11.21 -16.15
CA PHE A 39 -6.36 -11.27 -15.48
C PHE A 39 -6.74 -12.70 -15.07
N ALA A 40 -6.39 -13.72 -15.86
CA ALA A 40 -6.61 -15.12 -15.50
C ALA A 40 -5.78 -15.50 -14.26
N ALA A 41 -4.49 -15.14 -14.22
CA ALA A 41 -3.62 -15.38 -13.07
C ALA A 41 -4.10 -14.64 -11.81
N LEU A 42 -4.54 -13.39 -11.94
CA LEU A 42 -5.12 -12.62 -10.84
C LEU A 42 -6.40 -13.26 -10.32
N SER A 43 -7.31 -13.67 -11.22
CA SER A 43 -8.57 -14.33 -10.87
C SER A 43 -8.32 -15.62 -10.08
N ALA A 44 -7.38 -16.46 -10.54
CA ALA A 44 -7.00 -17.68 -9.82
C ALA A 44 -6.47 -17.40 -8.41
N ARG A 45 -5.68 -16.33 -8.21
CA ARG A 45 -5.17 -15.92 -6.89
C ARG A 45 -6.29 -15.40 -5.97
N LEU A 46 -7.29 -14.73 -6.52
CA LEU A 46 -8.40 -14.14 -5.75
C LEU A 46 -9.58 -15.11 -5.53
N ALA A 47 -9.56 -16.30 -6.14
CA ALA A 47 -10.68 -17.25 -6.11
C ALA A 47 -11.17 -17.65 -4.70
N ARG A 48 -10.33 -17.51 -3.67
CA ARG A 48 -10.66 -17.79 -2.26
C ARG A 48 -10.61 -16.56 -1.36
N VAL A 49 -10.53 -15.36 -1.94
CA VAL A 49 -10.46 -14.08 -1.22
C VAL A 49 -11.86 -13.52 -1.05
N ARG A 50 -12.20 -13.10 0.18
CA ARG A 50 -13.39 -12.30 0.46
C ARG A 50 -12.97 -10.84 0.57
N VAL A 51 -13.62 -9.97 -0.19
CA VAL A 51 -13.33 -8.53 -0.18
C VAL A 51 -14.40 -7.81 0.62
N CYS A 52 -13.97 -6.94 1.54
CA CYS A 52 -14.84 -6.07 2.32
C CYS A 52 -14.47 -4.61 2.04
N SER A 53 -15.47 -3.73 1.97
CA SER A 53 -15.28 -2.29 1.78
C SER A 53 -16.01 -1.52 2.89
N GLY A 54 -15.34 -0.50 3.44
CA GLY A 54 -15.79 0.29 4.59
C GLY A 54 -14.77 0.30 5.70
N ASP A 55 -15.20 0.68 6.91
CA ASP A 55 -14.32 0.77 8.08
C ASP A 55 -13.63 -0.58 8.40
N TRP A 56 -12.33 -0.51 8.74
CA TRP A 56 -11.46 -1.65 8.96
C TRP A 56 -11.90 -2.51 10.16
N SER A 57 -12.48 -1.91 11.20
CA SER A 57 -12.85 -2.63 12.42
C SER A 57 -13.96 -3.66 12.18
N ARG A 58 -14.73 -3.52 11.08
CA ARG A 58 -15.78 -4.47 10.69
C ARG A 58 -15.26 -5.87 10.41
N VAL A 59 -14.00 -6.00 10.01
CA VAL A 59 -13.33 -7.29 9.76
C VAL A 59 -12.38 -7.70 10.88
N CYS A 60 -12.46 -7.04 12.04
CA CYS A 60 -11.63 -7.32 13.21
C CYS A 60 -12.39 -8.06 14.32
N GLY A 61 -13.61 -8.54 14.03
CA GLY A 61 -14.43 -9.30 14.99
C GLY A 61 -13.96 -10.75 15.18
N PRO A 62 -14.38 -11.42 16.27
CA PRO A 62 -13.94 -12.79 16.61
C PRO A 62 -14.12 -13.84 15.51
N SER A 63 -15.22 -13.74 14.77
CA SER A 63 -15.60 -14.71 13.74
C SER A 63 -14.60 -14.80 12.60
N VAL A 64 -13.88 -13.72 12.29
CA VAL A 64 -12.95 -13.64 11.16
C VAL A 64 -11.48 -13.63 11.58
N THR A 65 -11.20 -13.55 12.89
CA THR A 65 -9.84 -13.39 13.41
C THR A 65 -9.34 -14.58 14.22
N TYR A 66 -10.18 -15.28 15.00
CA TYR A 66 -9.68 -16.41 15.81
C TYR A 66 -10.66 -17.58 16.00
N LYS A 67 -11.97 -17.37 15.73
CA LYS A 67 -12.95 -18.47 15.80
C LYS A 67 -12.84 -19.44 14.61
N ILE A 68 -12.17 -19.03 13.53
CA ILE A 68 -11.92 -19.86 12.33
C ILE A 68 -10.58 -20.63 12.39
N GLY A 69 -9.90 -20.58 13.54
CA GLY A 69 -8.57 -21.17 13.73
C GLY A 69 -7.47 -20.11 13.78
N LEU A 70 -6.23 -20.59 13.73
CA LEU A 70 -5.04 -19.74 13.71
C LEU A 70 -5.08 -18.82 12.48
N THR A 71 -5.00 -17.51 12.70
CA THR A 71 -5.12 -16.52 11.64
C THR A 71 -3.96 -15.53 11.67
N GLY A 72 -3.38 -15.29 10.50
CA GLY A 72 -2.44 -14.19 10.27
C GLY A 72 -3.20 -12.90 9.96
N ILE A 73 -2.82 -11.81 10.63
CA ILE A 73 -3.42 -10.48 10.47
C ILE A 73 -2.31 -9.52 10.10
N PHE A 74 -2.47 -8.83 8.97
CA PHE A 74 -1.53 -7.83 8.48
C PHE A 74 -2.23 -6.48 8.43
N LEU A 75 -1.70 -5.51 9.17
CA LEU A 75 -2.27 -4.18 9.35
C LEU A 75 -1.31 -3.15 8.78
N ASP A 76 -1.76 -2.43 7.75
CA ASP A 76 -1.01 -1.34 7.12
C ASP A 76 -1.89 -0.08 7.09
N PRO A 77 -2.07 0.58 8.26
CA PRO A 77 -2.89 1.78 8.33
C PRO A 77 -2.20 2.94 7.59
N PRO A 78 -2.96 3.96 7.15
CA PRO A 78 -2.34 5.20 6.72
C PRO A 78 -1.51 5.80 7.87
N TYR A 79 -0.20 5.97 7.65
CA TYR A 79 0.74 6.46 8.67
C TYR A 79 0.35 7.86 9.17
N ALA A 80 0.46 8.07 10.49
CA ALA A 80 0.10 9.34 11.12
C ALA A 80 1.06 10.48 10.76
N ASP A 81 0.53 11.71 10.66
CA ASP A 81 1.28 12.95 10.38
C ASP A 81 2.45 13.21 11.34
N THR A 82 2.40 12.65 12.55
CA THR A 82 3.44 12.79 13.58
C THR A 82 4.81 12.28 13.13
N ALA A 83 4.89 11.49 12.05
CA ALA A 83 6.13 10.94 11.51
C ALA A 83 6.86 11.83 10.47
N LYS A 84 6.43 13.09 10.27
CA LYS A 84 6.94 13.98 9.20
C LYS A 84 6.77 13.37 7.80
N ARG A 85 5.56 12.90 7.50
CA ARG A 85 5.19 12.51 6.14
C ARG A 85 5.18 13.74 5.23
N THR A 86 5.42 13.57 3.93
CA THR A 86 5.09 14.61 2.94
C THR A 86 3.61 14.95 3.05
N SER A 87 3.30 16.09 3.67
CA SER A 87 1.93 16.58 3.83
C SER A 87 1.24 16.75 2.47
N LYS A 88 -0.08 16.53 2.40
CA LYS A 88 -0.96 16.78 1.23
C LYS A 88 -0.98 15.74 0.09
N ILE A 89 -0.54 14.51 0.33
CA ILE A 89 -0.67 13.45 -0.69
C ILE A 89 -2.08 12.84 -0.76
N TYR A 90 -2.87 12.93 0.32
CA TYR A 90 -4.27 12.53 0.36
C TYR A 90 -5.20 13.73 0.55
N ARG A 91 -6.42 13.59 0.03
CA ARG A 91 -7.47 14.63 0.10
C ARG A 91 -7.98 14.84 1.52
N GLU A 92 -7.98 13.80 2.34
CA GLU A 92 -8.30 13.81 3.77
C GLU A 92 -7.27 12.91 4.47
N ASP A 93 -6.51 13.47 5.41
CA ASP A 93 -5.56 12.71 6.22
C ASP A 93 -6.21 12.35 7.57
N SER A 94 -5.99 11.13 8.03
CA SER A 94 -6.60 10.62 9.26
C SER A 94 -5.54 10.06 10.18
N VAL A 95 -4.97 10.94 10.99
CA VAL A 95 -3.99 10.63 12.04
C VAL A 95 -4.52 9.63 13.09
N VAL A 96 -5.85 9.49 13.20
CA VAL A 96 -6.50 8.68 14.24
C VAL A 96 -6.51 7.18 13.91
N VAL A 97 -6.52 6.82 12.61
CA VAL A 97 -6.66 5.41 12.19
C VAL A 97 -5.45 4.59 12.60
N ALA A 98 -4.23 5.12 12.41
CA ALA A 98 -3.00 4.44 12.84
C ALA A 98 -3.00 4.16 14.36
N HIS A 99 -3.41 5.13 15.18
CA HIS A 99 -3.54 4.94 16.61
C HIS A 99 -4.60 3.90 17.00
N ALA A 100 -5.78 3.95 16.37
CA ALA A 100 -6.86 2.99 16.64
C ALA A 100 -6.47 1.55 16.25
N VAL A 101 -5.80 1.40 15.12
CA VAL A 101 -5.27 0.11 14.65
C VAL A 101 -4.19 -0.42 15.60
N ARG A 102 -3.28 0.45 16.08
CA ARG A 102 -2.28 0.10 17.09
C ARG A 102 -2.91 -0.40 18.39
N GLU A 103 -3.87 0.36 18.95
CA GLU A 103 -4.53 -0.02 20.20
C GLU A 103 -5.22 -1.39 20.08
N TRP A 104 -5.91 -1.63 18.96
CA TRP A 104 -6.53 -2.92 18.69
C TRP A 104 -5.49 -4.04 18.56
N ALA A 105 -4.38 -3.79 17.85
CA ALA A 105 -3.31 -4.76 17.70
C ALA A 105 -2.74 -5.16 19.06
N ILE A 106 -2.42 -4.20 19.93
CA ILE A 106 -1.89 -4.44 21.28
C ILE A 106 -2.89 -5.25 22.11
N ALA A 107 -4.17 -4.85 22.12
CA ALA A 107 -5.22 -5.52 22.88
C ALA A 107 -5.40 -7.00 22.48
N ASN A 108 -5.13 -7.34 21.22
CA ASN A 108 -5.29 -8.71 20.70
C ASN A 108 -3.97 -9.48 20.58
N GLY A 109 -2.81 -8.83 20.76
CA GLY A 109 -1.49 -9.41 20.49
C GLY A 109 -1.16 -10.65 21.31
N ASN A 110 -1.72 -10.78 22.51
CA ASN A 110 -1.50 -11.93 23.38
C ASN A 110 -2.39 -13.14 23.06
N ASN A 111 -3.28 -13.04 22.06
CA ASN A 111 -4.12 -14.16 21.65
C ASN A 111 -3.31 -15.21 20.87
N THR A 112 -3.16 -16.42 21.41
CA THR A 112 -2.39 -17.52 20.81
C THR A 112 -2.94 -18.00 19.46
N LYS A 113 -4.18 -17.63 19.11
CA LYS A 113 -4.80 -17.95 17.81
C LYS A 113 -4.63 -16.83 16.77
N MET A 114 -3.92 -15.76 17.11
CA MET A 114 -3.63 -14.65 16.19
C MET A 114 -2.12 -14.45 16.03
N ARG A 115 -1.71 -14.13 14.81
CA ARG A 115 -0.36 -13.67 14.48
C ARG A 115 -0.49 -12.32 13.80
N ILE A 116 -0.16 -11.24 14.52
CA ILE A 116 -0.42 -9.88 14.07
C ILE A 116 0.90 -9.25 13.63
N ALA A 117 0.92 -8.69 12.42
CA ALA A 117 1.96 -7.82 11.92
C ALA A 117 1.37 -6.41 11.70
N LEU A 118 1.96 -5.41 12.36
CA LEU A 118 1.56 -4.01 12.24
C LEU A 118 2.67 -3.21 11.57
N CYS A 119 2.36 -2.53 10.47
CA CYS A 119 3.27 -1.59 9.82
C CYS A 119 3.13 -0.17 10.39
N GLY A 120 4.22 0.58 10.37
CA GLY A 120 4.26 1.99 10.72
C GLY A 120 5.67 2.57 10.60
N TYR A 121 5.87 3.77 11.13
CA TYR A 121 7.17 4.43 11.17
C TYR A 121 7.82 4.40 12.56
N ASP A 122 9.15 4.49 12.57
CA ASP A 122 9.94 4.65 13.77
C ASP A 122 9.49 5.90 14.54
N GLY A 123 9.28 5.74 15.85
CA GLY A 123 8.72 6.80 16.70
C GLY A 123 7.21 7.06 16.54
N GLU A 124 6.51 6.41 15.60
CA GLU A 124 5.05 6.53 15.45
C GLU A 124 4.28 5.79 16.54
N HIS A 125 4.84 4.68 17.02
CA HIS A 125 4.17 3.74 17.89
C HIS A 125 5.05 3.37 19.10
N VAL A 126 4.54 3.60 20.31
CA VAL A 126 5.13 3.03 21.52
C VAL A 126 4.63 1.60 21.65
N MET A 127 5.40 0.61 21.20
CA MET A 127 4.94 -0.79 21.24
C MET A 127 5.36 -1.50 22.55
N PRO A 128 4.58 -2.47 23.05
CA PRO A 128 4.99 -3.26 24.20
C PRO A 128 6.29 -4.02 23.90
N ALA A 129 7.15 -4.18 24.90
CA ALA A 129 8.43 -4.90 24.75
C ALA A 129 8.29 -6.37 24.35
N SER A 130 7.10 -6.95 24.50
CA SER A 130 6.79 -8.31 24.06
C SER A 130 6.62 -8.43 22.55
N TRP A 131 6.51 -7.32 21.82
CA TRP A 131 6.43 -7.30 20.36
C TRP A 131 7.82 -7.19 19.77
N GLU A 132 8.08 -7.99 18.74
CA GLU A 132 9.32 -7.90 17.97
C GLU A 132 9.21 -6.76 16.96
N CYS A 133 10.15 -5.82 17.00
CA CYS A 133 10.21 -4.71 16.06
C CYS A 133 11.28 -4.98 15.00
N VAL A 134 10.86 -5.17 13.75
CA VAL A 134 11.75 -5.35 12.60
C VAL A 134 11.82 -4.05 11.81
N ALA A 135 13.03 -3.50 11.70
CA ALA A 135 13.28 -2.39 10.79
C ALA A 135 13.31 -2.91 9.35
N TRP A 136 12.55 -2.25 8.48
CA TRP A 136 12.57 -2.54 7.05
C TRP A 136 13.12 -1.34 6.28
N LYS A 137 13.85 -1.63 5.21
CA LYS A 137 14.30 -0.62 4.24
C LYS A 137 13.80 -1.03 2.87
N ALA A 138 12.80 -0.31 2.35
CA ALA A 138 12.44 -0.45 0.96
C ALA A 138 13.67 -0.14 0.07
N ARG A 139 13.97 -1.02 -0.89
CA ARG A 139 14.89 -0.68 -1.98
C ARG A 139 14.18 0.35 -2.86
N GLY A 140 14.26 1.64 -2.50
CA GLY A 140 13.80 2.83 -3.23
C GLY A 140 12.64 2.65 -4.22
N GLY A 141 11.45 3.19 -3.89
CA GLY A 141 10.31 3.24 -4.82
C GLY A 141 10.36 4.44 -5.79
N TYR A 142 9.22 4.79 -6.39
CA TYR A 142 9.03 5.92 -7.32
C TYR A 142 9.50 7.30 -6.79
N GLY A 143 9.71 7.46 -5.47
CA GLY A 143 10.30 8.66 -4.87
C GLY A 143 11.79 8.86 -5.16
N SER A 144 12.47 7.87 -5.76
CA SER A 144 13.88 7.96 -6.18
C SER A 144 14.10 8.75 -7.49
N GLN A 145 13.05 9.28 -8.11
CA GLN A 145 13.13 10.03 -9.37
C GLN A 145 13.00 11.55 -9.21
N GLY A 146 12.82 12.04 -7.97
CA GLY A 146 12.51 13.44 -7.71
C GLY A 146 13.70 14.24 -7.23
N LEU A 147 14.45 14.86 -8.16
CA LEU A 147 15.62 15.73 -7.98
C LEU A 147 15.47 16.82 -6.89
N GLY A 148 15.47 16.44 -5.61
CA GLY A 148 15.27 17.36 -4.49
C GLY A 148 15.99 16.89 -3.23
N GLU A 149 16.56 17.83 -2.48
CA GLU A 149 17.46 17.62 -1.33
C GLU A 149 16.85 16.83 -0.14
N ASN A 150 15.57 16.46 -0.21
CA ASN A 150 14.84 15.71 0.82
C ASN A 150 14.56 14.24 0.43
N GLU A 151 15.18 13.75 -0.64
CA GLU A 151 15.17 12.34 -1.03
C GLU A 151 15.72 11.49 0.13
N ASN A 152 14.91 10.56 0.66
CA ASN A 152 15.28 9.44 1.52
C ASN A 152 15.12 9.52 3.05
N GLU A 153 14.66 10.62 3.67
CA GLU A 153 14.55 10.66 5.15
C GLU A 153 13.59 9.61 5.75
N ASN A 154 12.58 9.16 5.00
CA ASN A 154 11.60 8.19 5.47
C ASN A 154 11.90 6.74 5.09
N ASN A 155 12.92 6.47 4.25
CA ASN A 155 13.19 5.11 3.76
C ASN A 155 13.77 4.16 4.83
N THR A 156 14.32 4.73 5.91
CA THR A 156 14.87 3.98 7.05
C THR A 156 13.91 3.90 8.22
N LYS A 157 12.77 4.59 8.14
CA LYS A 157 11.81 4.68 9.25
C LYS A 157 10.78 3.57 9.22
N GLU A 158 10.64 2.81 8.14
CA GLU A 158 9.65 1.73 8.07
C GLU A 158 9.94 0.66 9.15
N ARG A 159 8.88 0.31 9.88
CA ARG A 159 8.89 -0.68 10.94
C ARG A 159 7.75 -1.65 10.73
N ILE A 160 7.98 -2.92 11.06
CA ILE A 160 6.94 -3.92 11.23
C ILE A 160 7.06 -4.48 12.64
N TRP A 161 5.98 -4.38 13.42
CA TRP A 161 5.89 -5.00 14.74
C TRP A 161 5.11 -6.30 14.66
N PHE A 162 5.72 -7.38 15.15
CA PHE A 162 5.13 -8.71 15.22
C PHE A 162 4.68 -9.04 16.65
N SER A 163 3.46 -9.56 16.79
CA SER A 163 2.92 -9.95 18.10
C SER A 163 3.68 -11.14 18.70
N PRO A 164 3.61 -11.37 20.03
CA PRO A 164 4.40 -12.40 20.73
C PRO A 164 4.27 -13.83 20.20
N HIS A 165 3.17 -14.14 19.49
CA HIS A 165 2.88 -15.47 18.94
C HIS A 165 3.26 -15.62 17.47
N CYS A 166 3.84 -14.57 16.86
CA CYS A 166 4.49 -14.67 15.56
C CYS A 166 5.73 -15.56 15.65
N GLN A 167 5.99 -16.33 14.60
CA GLN A 167 7.13 -17.23 14.56
C GLN A 167 8.35 -16.48 14.02
N SER A 168 9.45 -16.48 14.77
CA SER A 168 10.75 -16.02 14.32
C SER A 168 11.39 -17.08 13.41
N ALA A 169 10.85 -17.24 12.20
CA ALA A 169 11.42 -18.15 11.20
C ALA A 169 11.81 -17.37 9.94
N ALA A 170 12.95 -17.75 9.35
CA ALA A 170 13.41 -17.21 8.08
C ALA A 170 12.29 -17.28 7.03
N GLN A 171 12.16 -16.22 6.22
CA GLN A 171 11.19 -16.14 5.13
C GLN A 171 11.23 -17.43 4.31
N GLY A 172 10.13 -18.20 4.34
CA GLY A 172 9.97 -19.33 3.43
C GLY A 172 10.03 -18.84 1.98
N SER A 173 10.57 -19.65 1.07
CA SER A 173 10.59 -19.29 -0.34
C SER A 173 9.17 -18.98 -0.82
N LEU A 174 8.97 -17.80 -1.41
CA LEU A 174 7.69 -17.42 -2.02
C LEU A 174 7.52 -18.02 -3.42
N PHE A 175 8.44 -18.89 -3.85
CA PHE A 175 8.46 -19.60 -5.13
C PHE A 175 9.08 -20.98 -5.01
#